data_AF-E8LDN8-F1
#
_entry.id   AF-E8LDN8-F1
#
_cell.length_a   1.000
_cell.length_b   1.000
_cell.length_c   1.000
_cell.angle_alpha   90.00
_cell.angle_beta   90.00
_cell.angle_gamma   90.00
#
_symmetry.space_group_name_H-M   'P 1'
#
loop_
_entity.id
_entity.type
_entity.pdbx_description
1 polymer ?
#
loop_
_entity_poly.entity_id
_entity_poly.type
_entity_poly.pdbx_seq_one_letter_code
_entity_poly.pdbx_strand_id
1 'polypeptide(L)'
;MQVTNQPIDAIHEEVFADTTSGIGPELNLINPQPESCRQISAESPVLSNIELAKLKNIPDFEAATIPMLYKVADGGAGLKQALDAIFAAADKYIAEGKCILILSDRGITKDMAAVPALLAGAGMHHHLIKNGTRLRASIIIESAEPREVHHMALLLGYGVSGINPYLAFESLEHMCADGMLDISFEKAAENYISACTHGIAKILSKMGISTVQSYRGAQIFEAIGISSAVIEEYFTGTPSRLEGIGLDEIAKEVAMRHEPAFAEQNIDPFSYESGSHYQWRNGGEQHMLNPETIVKLQQACKTGDYKLFKAFSKQLRGSAFANQNLRSMLTFTP
;
A
#
# COMPACT_ATOMS: atom_id res chain seq x y z
N MET A 1 -16.66 -7.18 -14.83
CA MET A 1 -17.45 -5.93 -14.89
C MET A 1 -16.80 -5.03 -15.92
N GLN A 2 -17.35 -4.88 -17.12
CA GLN A 2 -16.71 -4.03 -18.14
C GLN A 2 -17.70 -3.29 -19.05
N VAL A 3 -19.01 -3.33 -18.77
CA VAL A 3 -20.05 -2.74 -19.63
C VAL A 3 -20.87 -1.65 -18.91
N THR A 4 -20.85 -1.62 -17.59
CA THR A 4 -21.73 -0.76 -16.77
C THR A 4 -21.32 0.70 -16.73
N ASN A 5 -20.02 1.00 -16.81
CA ASN A 5 -19.45 2.34 -16.79
C ASN A 5 -18.18 2.37 -17.65
N GLN A 6 -18.02 3.44 -18.45
CA GLN A 6 -16.86 3.60 -19.33
C GLN A 6 -15.67 4.18 -18.55
N PRO A 7 -14.44 3.68 -18.79
CA PRO A 7 -13.25 4.30 -18.23
C PRO A 7 -12.99 5.67 -18.88
N ILE A 8 -12.30 6.53 -18.16
CA ILE A 8 -11.87 7.87 -18.58
C ILE A 8 -10.43 7.79 -19.10
N ASP A 9 -10.08 8.62 -20.09
CA ASP A 9 -8.69 8.75 -20.55
C ASP A 9 -7.92 9.72 -19.65
N ALA A 10 -7.13 9.18 -18.72
CA ALA A 10 -6.39 9.99 -17.74
C ALA A 10 -5.34 10.96 -18.35
N ILE A 11 -5.02 10.86 -19.65
CA ILE A 11 -4.08 11.76 -20.33
C ILE A 11 -4.83 12.78 -21.17
N HIS A 12 -5.75 12.34 -22.03
CA HIS A 12 -6.45 13.25 -22.94
C HIS A 12 -7.61 14.00 -22.24
N GLU A 13 -8.16 13.44 -21.17
CA GLU A 13 -9.27 13.98 -20.39
C GLU A 13 -8.82 14.44 -18.99
N GLU A 14 -7.52 14.74 -18.83
CA GLU A 14 -6.91 15.17 -17.55
C GLU A 14 -7.61 16.41 -16.95
N VAL A 15 -8.15 17.30 -17.79
CA VAL A 15 -8.92 18.47 -17.34
C VAL A 15 -10.15 18.11 -16.49
N PHE A 16 -10.64 16.88 -16.60
CA PHE A 16 -11.75 16.37 -15.79
C PHE A 16 -11.28 15.60 -14.56
N ALA A 17 -9.98 15.34 -14.41
CA ALA A 17 -9.41 14.64 -13.28
C ALA A 17 -9.00 15.62 -12.17
N ASP A 18 -9.51 15.39 -10.96
CA ASP A 18 -9.14 16.15 -9.77
C ASP A 18 -8.35 15.26 -8.81
N THR A 19 -7.07 15.59 -8.64
CA THR A 19 -6.17 14.88 -7.73
C THR A 19 -6.01 15.58 -6.39
N THR A 20 -6.72 16.68 -6.17
CA THR A 20 -6.66 17.41 -4.90
C THR A 20 -7.21 16.56 -3.75
N SER A 21 -6.61 16.77 -2.60
CA SER A 21 -6.94 16.08 -1.36
C SER A 21 -7.31 17.10 -0.27
N GLY A 22 -8.58 17.08 0.13
CA GLY A 22 -9.04 17.81 1.31
C GLY A 22 -8.57 17.14 2.60
N ILE A 23 -7.94 17.92 3.48
CA ILE A 23 -7.45 17.54 4.80
C ILE A 23 -8.08 18.45 5.86
N GLY A 24 -8.63 17.84 6.90
CA GLY A 24 -9.31 18.52 8.00
C GLY A 24 -10.64 17.86 8.36
N PRO A 25 -11.43 18.50 9.25
CA PRO A 25 -12.77 18.06 9.57
C PRO A 25 -13.76 18.42 8.46
N GLU A 26 -14.82 17.62 8.33
CA GLU A 26 -15.99 17.87 7.50
C GLU A 26 -17.17 18.21 8.41
N LEU A 27 -17.81 19.35 8.14
CA LEU A 27 -18.96 19.82 8.92
C LEU A 27 -20.29 19.37 8.30
N ASN A 28 -21.39 19.83 8.89
CA ASN A 28 -22.74 19.43 8.51
C ASN A 28 -23.09 19.83 7.07
N LEU A 29 -23.25 18.84 6.20
CA LEU A 29 -23.60 19.03 4.79
C LEU A 29 -24.98 19.66 4.58
N ILE A 30 -25.93 19.42 5.50
CA ILE A 30 -27.32 19.91 5.38
C ILE A 30 -27.43 21.38 5.81
N ASN A 31 -26.49 21.86 6.63
CA ASN A 31 -26.45 23.23 7.11
C ASN A 31 -25.06 23.85 6.86
N PRO A 32 -24.76 24.22 5.61
CA PRO A 32 -23.45 24.76 5.25
C PRO A 32 -23.19 26.09 5.96
N GLN A 33 -22.02 26.20 6.60
CA GLN A 33 -21.53 27.41 7.27
C GLN A 33 -20.16 27.80 6.68
N PRO A 34 -19.70 29.05 6.82
CA PRO A 34 -18.36 29.46 6.38
C PRO A 34 -17.23 28.56 6.91
N GLU A 35 -17.38 28.05 8.13
CA GLU A 35 -16.46 27.11 8.76
C GLU A 35 -16.36 25.77 8.01
N SER A 36 -17.37 25.42 7.21
CA SER A 36 -17.37 24.18 6.41
C SER A 36 -16.35 24.24 5.28
N CYS A 37 -15.92 25.44 4.88
CA CYS A 37 -14.86 25.66 3.90
C CYS A 37 -13.45 25.68 4.53
N ARG A 38 -13.33 25.57 5.87
CA ARG A 38 -12.03 25.52 6.55
C ARG A 38 -11.44 24.12 6.40
N GLN A 39 -10.84 23.87 5.25
CA GLN A 39 -10.05 22.68 4.96
C GLN A 39 -8.70 23.07 4.37
N ILE A 40 -7.70 22.21 4.60
CA ILE A 40 -6.41 22.29 3.93
C ILE A 40 -6.57 21.57 2.60
N SER A 41 -6.30 22.27 1.50
CA SER A 41 -6.24 21.66 0.17
C SER A 41 -4.79 21.29 -0.15
N ALA A 42 -4.53 20.01 -0.37
CA ALA A 42 -3.27 19.52 -0.93
C ALA A 42 -3.47 19.22 -2.42
N GLU A 43 -2.55 19.68 -3.28
CA GLU A 43 -2.65 19.46 -4.74
C GLU A 43 -2.47 17.98 -5.12
N SER A 44 -1.77 17.22 -4.28
CA SER A 44 -1.60 15.78 -4.41
C SER A 44 -1.91 15.07 -3.09
N PRO A 45 -2.43 13.84 -3.11
CA PRO A 45 -2.48 12.99 -1.93
C PRO A 45 -1.10 12.52 -1.45
N VAL A 46 -0.05 12.62 -2.29
CA VAL A 46 1.32 12.25 -1.94
C VAL A 46 2.04 13.50 -1.43
N LEU A 47 2.41 13.48 -0.16
CA LEU A 47 2.96 14.62 0.57
C LEU A 47 4.48 14.47 0.69
N SER A 48 5.22 15.53 0.38
CA SER A 48 6.63 15.64 0.71
C SER A 48 6.87 15.74 2.22
N ASN A 49 8.10 15.49 2.66
CA ASN A 49 8.49 15.64 4.07
C ASN A 49 8.26 17.08 4.58
N ILE A 50 8.45 18.07 3.70
CA ILE A 50 8.23 19.49 4.00
C ILE A 50 6.73 19.77 4.19
N GLU A 51 5.87 19.25 3.32
CA GLU A 51 4.42 19.42 3.44
C GLU A 51 3.88 18.74 4.69
N LEU A 52 4.35 17.53 5.02
CA LEU A 52 3.97 16.87 6.27
C LEU A 52 4.42 17.69 7.49
N ALA A 53 5.63 18.25 7.48
CA ALA A 53 6.11 19.12 8.55
C ALA A 53 5.28 20.41 8.68
N LYS A 54 4.83 20.98 7.55
CA LYS A 54 3.89 22.11 7.55
C LYS A 54 2.56 21.71 8.17
N LEU A 55 1.96 20.59 7.76
CA LEU A 55 0.68 20.08 8.29
C LEU A 55 0.67 19.97 9.82
N LYS A 56 1.79 19.58 10.43
CA LYS A 56 1.93 19.48 11.89
C LYS A 56 1.81 20.82 12.63
N ASN A 57 1.95 21.95 11.93
CA ASN A 57 2.08 23.29 12.52
C ASN A 57 1.09 24.32 11.94
N ILE A 58 0.04 23.89 11.25
CA ILE A 58 -0.96 24.81 10.69
C ILE A 58 -1.88 25.31 11.83
N PRO A 59 -2.01 26.64 12.03
CA PRO A 59 -2.93 27.19 13.02
C PRO A 59 -4.37 26.70 12.79
N ASP A 60 -5.11 26.46 13.86
CA ASP A 60 -6.49 25.92 13.86
C ASP A 60 -6.64 24.48 13.35
N PHE A 61 -5.57 23.85 12.84
CA PHE A 61 -5.56 22.45 12.41
C PHE A 61 -4.62 21.63 13.30
N GLU A 62 -5.14 21.27 14.47
CA GLU A 62 -4.38 20.55 15.47
C GLU A 62 -4.08 19.10 15.03
N ALA A 63 -2.79 18.79 14.86
CA ALA A 63 -2.32 17.47 14.52
C ALA A 63 -1.89 16.65 15.75
N ALA A 64 -1.97 15.33 15.63
CA ALA A 64 -1.38 14.36 16.54
C ALA A 64 -0.67 13.26 15.76
N THR A 65 0.51 12.86 16.22
CA THR A 65 1.24 11.72 15.66
C THR A 65 1.06 10.50 16.56
N ILE A 66 0.59 9.41 15.97
CA ILE A 66 0.37 8.12 16.62
C ILE A 66 1.42 7.15 16.06
N PRO A 67 2.34 6.64 16.88
CA PRO A 67 3.26 5.61 16.45
C PRO A 67 2.51 4.33 16.05
N MET A 68 2.81 3.77 14.89
CA MET A 68 2.26 2.48 14.43
C MET A 68 3.32 1.37 14.52
N LEU A 69 3.78 1.12 15.75
CA LEU A 69 4.84 0.14 16.04
C LEU A 69 4.32 -0.93 17.01
N TYR A 70 4.86 -2.14 16.88
CA TYR A 70 4.59 -3.26 17.79
C TYR A 70 5.84 -4.09 18.03
N LYS A 71 5.89 -4.84 19.13
CA LYS A 71 7.00 -5.75 19.40
C LYS A 71 6.95 -6.93 18.45
N VAL A 72 8.03 -7.15 17.69
CA VAL A 72 8.13 -8.22 16.70
C VAL A 72 7.86 -9.59 17.34
N ALA A 73 8.40 -9.79 18.55
CA ALA A 73 8.30 -11.04 19.30
C ALA A 73 6.86 -11.41 19.70
N ASP A 74 5.95 -10.44 19.75
CA ASP A 74 4.57 -10.66 20.19
C ASP A 74 3.66 -11.17 19.05
N GLY A 75 4.17 -11.28 17.82
CA GLY A 75 3.47 -11.87 16.68
C GLY A 75 2.13 -11.20 16.36
N GLY A 76 1.15 -11.99 15.88
CA GLY A 76 -0.17 -11.47 15.51
C GLY A 76 -0.96 -10.92 16.70
N ALA A 77 -0.75 -11.45 17.91
CA ALA A 77 -1.34 -10.91 19.12
C ALA A 77 -0.80 -9.49 19.43
N GLY A 78 0.51 -9.28 19.29
CA GLY A 78 1.13 -7.96 19.42
C GLY A 78 0.66 -6.98 18.36
N LEU A 79 0.54 -7.45 17.12
CA LEU A 79 -0.01 -6.66 16.01
C LEU A 79 -1.44 -6.20 16.31
N LYS A 80 -2.31 -7.11 16.79
CA LYS A 80 -3.67 -6.75 17.20
C LYS A 80 -3.68 -5.73 18.33
N GLN A 81 -2.89 -5.93 19.38
CA GLN A 81 -2.82 -5.00 20.51
C GLN A 81 -2.35 -3.62 20.09
N ALA A 82 -1.40 -3.54 19.15
CA ALA A 82 -0.94 -2.26 18.61
C ALA A 82 -2.06 -1.55 17.82
N LEU A 83 -2.84 -2.28 17.01
CA LEU A 83 -4.01 -1.71 16.32
C LEU A 83 -5.04 -1.18 17.32
N ASP A 84 -5.40 -1.97 18.34
CA ASP A 84 -6.32 -1.55 19.40
C ASP A 84 -5.81 -0.27 20.11
N ALA A 85 -4.50 -0.18 20.37
CA ALA A 85 -3.87 0.99 20.98
C ALA A 85 -3.87 2.22 20.06
N ILE A 86 -3.62 2.04 18.76
CA ILE A 86 -3.72 3.10 17.74
C ILE A 86 -5.14 3.68 17.72
N PHE A 87 -6.15 2.81 17.73
CA PHE A 87 -7.56 3.21 17.70
C PHE A 87 -7.97 3.97 18.96
N ALA A 88 -7.56 3.48 20.13
CA ALA A 88 -7.79 4.17 21.40
C ALA A 88 -7.09 5.53 21.46
N ALA A 89 -5.86 5.64 20.94
CA ALA A 89 -5.15 6.90 20.85
C ALA A 89 -5.85 7.89 19.90
N ALA A 90 -6.33 7.42 18.75
CA ALA A 90 -7.11 8.22 17.81
C ALA A 90 -8.37 8.79 18.45
N ASP A 91 -9.15 7.97 19.17
CA ASP A 91 -10.36 8.43 19.88
C ASP A 91 -10.02 9.51 20.92
N LYS A 92 -8.95 9.30 21.70
CA LYS A 92 -8.47 10.27 22.67
C LYS A 92 -8.09 11.60 22.00
N TYR A 93 -7.28 11.56 20.94
CA TYR A 93 -6.83 12.77 20.25
C TYR A 93 -8.00 13.51 19.59
N ILE A 94 -8.96 12.81 19.01
CA ILE A 94 -10.17 13.43 18.47
C ILE A 94 -11.00 14.10 19.58
N ALA A 95 -11.10 13.48 20.76
CA ALA A 95 -11.76 14.09 21.92
C ALA A 95 -11.03 15.35 22.42
N GLU A 96 -9.71 15.39 22.31
CA GLU A 96 -8.85 16.56 22.58
C GLU A 96 -8.91 17.64 21.48
N GLY A 97 -9.69 17.43 20.41
CA GLY A 97 -9.87 18.39 19.32
C GLY A 97 -8.83 18.28 18.20
N LYS A 98 -7.99 17.23 18.19
CA LYS A 98 -7.05 16.96 17.11
C LYS A 98 -7.81 16.50 15.86
N CYS A 99 -7.66 17.24 14.76
CA CYS A 99 -8.37 17.00 13.50
C CYS A 99 -7.47 16.41 12.39
N ILE A 100 -6.18 16.24 12.65
CA ILE A 100 -5.24 15.55 11.77
C ILE A 100 -4.55 14.44 12.57
N LEU A 101 -4.80 13.19 12.21
CA LEU A 101 -4.18 12.02 12.82
C LEU A 101 -3.11 11.47 11.88
N ILE A 102 -1.85 11.53 12.30
CA ILE A 102 -0.70 11.06 11.54
C ILE A 102 -0.26 9.71 12.12
N LEU A 103 -0.51 8.62 11.40
CA LEU A 103 0.06 7.31 11.75
C LEU A 103 1.49 7.26 11.22
N SER A 104 2.45 7.00 12.09
CA SER A 104 3.87 7.05 11.76
C SER A 104 4.59 5.76 12.14
N ASP A 105 5.26 5.11 11.19
CA ASP A 105 6.13 3.97 11.47
C ASP A 105 7.57 4.42 11.79
N ARG A 106 7.84 5.72 11.93
CA ARG A 106 9.14 6.18 12.42
C ARG A 106 9.40 5.63 13.82
N GLY A 107 10.64 5.17 14.04
CA GLY A 107 11.07 4.60 15.33
C GLY A 107 11.15 3.07 15.35
N ILE A 108 11.17 2.41 14.19
CA ILE A 108 11.53 0.99 14.07
C ILE A 108 12.88 0.74 14.75
N THR A 109 12.95 -0.32 15.55
CA THR A 109 14.18 -0.77 16.22
C THR A 109 14.33 -2.27 16.07
N LYS A 110 15.42 -2.86 16.59
CA LYS A 110 15.61 -4.31 16.62
C LYS A 110 14.41 -5.06 17.22
N ASP A 111 13.73 -4.46 18.19
CA ASP A 111 12.61 -5.10 18.90
C ASP A 111 11.23 -4.65 18.39
N MET A 112 11.14 -3.49 17.74
CA MET A 112 9.88 -2.86 17.33
C MET A 112 9.74 -2.84 15.80
N ALA A 113 8.75 -3.55 15.27
CA ALA A 113 8.39 -3.53 13.86
C ALA A 113 7.24 -2.54 13.59
N ALA A 114 7.16 -2.10 12.34
CA ALA A 114 6.03 -1.32 11.84
C ALA A 114 4.78 -2.20 11.65
N VAL A 115 3.63 -1.69 12.09
CA VAL A 115 2.33 -2.19 11.66
C VAL A 115 2.18 -1.88 10.17
N PRO A 116 1.77 -2.83 9.31
CA PRO A 116 1.59 -2.56 7.89
C PRO A 116 0.69 -1.34 7.65
N ALA A 117 1.15 -0.40 6.84
CA ALA A 117 0.54 0.93 6.73
C ALA A 117 -0.92 0.85 6.23
N LEU A 118 -1.20 -0.09 5.33
CA LEU A 118 -2.55 -0.36 4.82
C LEU A 118 -3.48 -0.88 5.91
N LEU A 119 -3.00 -1.80 6.76
CA LEU A 119 -3.77 -2.37 7.85
C LEU A 119 -4.09 -1.31 8.92
N ALA A 120 -3.10 -0.49 9.29
CA ALA A 120 -3.27 0.60 10.24
C ALA A 120 -4.24 1.68 9.71
N GLY A 121 -4.05 2.12 8.46
CA GLY A 121 -4.88 3.14 7.82
C GLY A 121 -6.33 2.70 7.64
N ALA A 122 -6.55 1.51 7.07
CA ALA A 122 -7.89 0.96 6.85
C ALA A 122 -8.60 0.64 8.17
N GLY A 123 -7.89 0.00 9.10
CA GLY A 123 -8.43 -0.29 10.43
C GLY A 123 -8.89 0.98 11.15
N MET A 124 -8.07 2.04 11.14
CA MET A 124 -8.44 3.32 11.73
C MET A 124 -9.62 3.96 11.00
N HIS A 125 -9.65 3.90 9.66
CA HIS A 125 -10.76 4.41 8.87
C HIS A 125 -12.09 3.77 9.29
N HIS A 126 -12.14 2.44 9.37
CA HIS A 126 -13.34 1.71 9.77
C HIS A 126 -13.70 1.91 11.24
N HIS A 127 -12.72 1.96 12.13
CA HIS A 127 -12.93 2.28 13.55
C HIS A 127 -13.64 3.64 13.73
N LEU A 128 -13.12 4.68 13.07
CA LEU A 128 -13.71 6.01 13.13
C LEU A 128 -15.10 6.09 12.47
N ILE A 129 -15.38 5.29 11.45
CA ILE A 129 -16.73 5.16 10.88
C ILE A 129 -17.68 4.52 11.89
N LYS A 130 -17.29 3.39 12.49
CA LYS A 130 -18.08 2.67 13.50
C LYS A 130 -18.43 3.58 14.69
N ASN A 131 -17.51 4.47 15.09
CA ASN A 131 -17.69 5.44 16.17
C ASN A 131 -18.38 6.75 15.76
N GLY A 132 -18.68 6.96 14.47
CA GLY A 132 -19.28 8.21 13.97
C GLY A 132 -18.34 9.43 14.04
N THR A 133 -17.03 9.22 14.17
CA THR A 133 -16.01 10.26 14.32
C THR A 133 -15.16 10.47 13.07
N ARG A 134 -15.35 9.68 12.00
CA ARG A 134 -14.55 9.78 10.75
C ARG A 134 -14.53 11.18 10.13
N LEU A 135 -15.62 11.94 10.19
CA LEU A 135 -15.68 13.29 9.65
C LEU A 135 -14.94 14.33 10.51
N ARG A 136 -14.58 13.98 11.77
CA ARG A 136 -13.92 14.92 12.69
C ARG A 136 -12.43 15.02 12.48
N ALA A 137 -11.81 14.05 11.82
CA ALA A 137 -10.37 14.04 11.60
C ALA A 137 -9.98 13.41 10.28
N SER A 138 -8.91 13.92 9.68
CA SER A 138 -8.25 13.32 8.53
C SER A 138 -7.14 12.36 8.95
N ILE A 139 -6.94 11.32 8.14
CA ILE A 139 -5.95 10.26 8.38
C ILE A 139 -4.76 10.50 7.46
N ILE A 140 -3.58 10.66 8.02
CA ILE A 140 -2.33 10.81 7.27
C ILE A 140 -1.42 9.62 7.61
N ILE A 141 -0.78 9.04 6.59
CA ILE A 141 0.21 7.98 6.76
C ILE A 141 1.60 8.56 6.52
N GLU A 142 2.46 8.53 7.53
CA GLU A 142 3.91 8.74 7.43
C GLU A 142 4.56 7.36 7.48
N SER A 143 5.04 6.84 6.35
CA SER A 143 5.50 5.44 6.28
C SER A 143 6.68 5.21 5.36
N ALA A 144 7.51 4.24 5.74
CA ALA A 144 8.60 3.70 4.91
C ALA A 144 8.13 2.68 3.86
N GLU A 145 6.93 2.11 4.01
CA GLU A 145 6.45 0.99 3.19
C GLU A 145 5.93 1.40 1.79
N PRO A 146 5.09 2.46 1.65
CA PRO A 146 4.53 2.85 0.36
C PRO A 146 5.60 3.40 -0.57
N ARG A 147 5.63 2.89 -1.80
CA ARG A 147 6.63 3.30 -2.82
C ARG A 147 6.11 3.17 -4.25
N GLU A 148 5.13 2.28 -4.47
CA GLU A 148 4.47 2.07 -5.76
C GLU A 148 3.13 2.80 -5.81
N VAL A 149 2.70 3.17 -7.03
CA VAL A 149 1.41 3.80 -7.29
C VAL A 149 0.25 2.99 -6.70
N HIS A 150 0.32 1.65 -6.77
CA HIS A 150 -0.72 0.79 -6.23
C HIS A 150 -0.83 0.89 -4.70
N HIS A 151 0.29 1.05 -3.99
CA HIS A 151 0.27 1.24 -2.54
C HIS A 151 -0.45 2.56 -2.18
N MET A 152 -0.16 3.62 -2.94
CA MET A 152 -0.83 4.92 -2.72
C MET A 152 -2.33 4.82 -2.98
N ALA A 153 -2.74 4.17 -4.07
CA ALA A 153 -4.15 3.97 -4.41
C ALA A 153 -4.87 3.10 -3.37
N LEU A 154 -4.24 2.03 -2.87
CA LEU A 154 -4.82 1.22 -1.78
C LEU A 154 -5.07 2.07 -0.54
N LEU A 155 -4.07 2.81 -0.06
CA LEU A 155 -4.21 3.66 1.12
C LEU A 155 -5.35 4.68 0.97
N LEU A 156 -5.44 5.35 -0.19
CA LEU A 156 -6.55 6.26 -0.49
C LEU A 156 -7.90 5.53 -0.51
N GLY A 157 -7.99 4.41 -1.23
CA GLY A 157 -9.22 3.62 -1.36
C GLY A 157 -9.75 3.08 -0.03
N TYR A 158 -8.89 2.97 0.99
CA TYR A 158 -9.24 2.61 2.36
C TYR A 158 -9.26 3.79 3.35
N GLY A 159 -9.36 5.02 2.84
CA GLY A 159 -9.78 6.17 3.63
C GLY A 159 -8.66 7.07 4.15
N VAL A 160 -7.41 6.85 3.75
CA VAL A 160 -6.30 7.76 4.02
C VAL A 160 -6.50 9.06 3.23
N SER A 161 -6.23 10.20 3.87
CA SER A 161 -6.32 11.54 3.25
C SER A 161 -4.99 12.00 2.65
N GLY A 162 -3.85 11.60 3.21
CA GLY A 162 -2.54 11.99 2.69
C GLY A 162 -1.46 10.98 3.06
N ILE A 163 -0.47 10.82 2.20
CA ILE A 163 0.55 9.77 2.31
C ILE A 163 1.91 10.40 2.13
N ASN A 164 2.77 10.28 3.13
CA ASN A 164 4.16 10.69 3.10
C ASN A 164 5.06 9.43 3.07
N PRO A 165 5.52 9.01 1.89
CA PRO A 165 6.44 7.88 1.73
C PRO A 165 7.88 8.30 2.02
N TYR A 166 8.20 8.58 3.29
CA TYR A 166 9.45 9.25 3.65
C TYR A 166 10.70 8.47 3.21
N LEU A 167 10.69 7.13 3.29
CA LEU A 167 11.85 6.31 2.92
C LEU A 167 12.08 6.32 1.40
N ALA A 168 11.03 6.48 0.60
CA ALA A 168 11.18 6.67 -0.84
C ALA A 168 11.91 7.99 -1.14
N PHE A 169 11.58 9.07 -0.42
CA PHE A 169 12.30 10.34 -0.56
C PHE A 169 13.75 10.26 -0.06
N GLU A 170 14.00 9.62 1.09
CA GLU A 170 15.36 9.40 1.60
C GLU A 170 16.21 8.56 0.62
N SER A 171 15.59 7.58 -0.05
CA SER A 171 16.24 6.79 -1.10
C SER A 171 16.60 7.65 -2.34
N LEU A 172 15.69 8.53 -2.77
CA LEU A 172 15.95 9.46 -3.87
C LEU A 172 17.07 10.44 -3.54
N GLU A 173 17.10 10.94 -2.31
CA GLU A 173 18.18 11.82 -1.83
C GLU A 173 19.53 11.11 -1.91
N HIS A 174 19.61 9.86 -1.43
CA HIS A 174 20.83 9.05 -1.51
C HIS A 174 21.26 8.78 -2.96
N MET A 175 20.32 8.44 -3.84
CA MET A 175 20.60 8.20 -5.26
C MET A 175 21.11 9.46 -5.98
N CYS A 176 20.61 10.65 -5.63
CA CYS A 176 21.15 11.92 -6.11
C CYS A 176 22.56 12.18 -5.56
N ALA A 177 22.78 11.95 -4.26
CA ALA A 177 24.09 12.14 -3.62
C ALA A 177 25.18 11.23 -4.21
N ASP A 178 24.83 9.99 -4.54
CA ASP A 178 25.72 9.01 -5.15
C ASP A 178 25.94 9.25 -6.67
N GLY A 179 25.26 10.24 -7.26
CA GLY A 179 25.34 10.52 -8.70
C GLY A 179 24.66 9.47 -9.58
N MET A 180 23.79 8.63 -9.03
CA MET A 180 22.96 7.69 -9.81
C MET A 180 21.89 8.42 -10.63
N LEU A 181 21.48 9.61 -10.18
CA LEU A 181 20.52 10.48 -10.83
C LEU A 181 21.18 11.82 -11.19
N ASP A 182 21.11 12.21 -12.47
CA ASP A 182 21.65 13.49 -12.97
C ASP A 182 20.63 14.65 -12.79
N ILE A 183 20.03 14.75 -11.60
CA ILE A 183 19.08 15.80 -11.21
C ILE A 183 19.20 16.09 -9.72
N SER A 184 18.76 17.28 -9.28
CA SER A 184 18.71 17.61 -7.84
C SER A 184 17.63 16.79 -7.12
N PHE A 185 17.79 16.63 -5.80
CA PHE A 185 16.81 15.95 -4.96
C PHE A 185 15.42 16.60 -5.06
N GLU A 186 15.34 17.93 -5.09
CA GLU A 186 14.08 18.66 -5.19
C GLU A 186 13.35 18.29 -6.47
N LYS A 187 14.08 18.21 -7.59
CA LYS A 187 13.49 17.80 -8.87
C LYS A 187 13.12 16.32 -8.88
N ALA A 188 13.90 15.46 -8.26
CA ALA A 188 13.60 14.03 -8.13
C ALA A 188 12.32 13.81 -7.30
N ALA A 189 12.17 14.52 -6.18
CA ALA A 189 10.99 14.46 -5.33
C ALA A 189 9.73 14.99 -6.04
N GLU A 190 9.82 16.12 -6.74
CA GLU A 190 8.74 16.67 -7.57
C GLU A 190 8.29 15.67 -8.65
N ASN A 191 9.26 15.09 -9.38
CA ASN A 191 8.98 14.08 -10.40
C ASN A 191 8.31 12.82 -9.80
N TYR A 192 8.75 12.39 -8.62
CA TYR A 192 8.18 11.23 -7.93
C TYR A 192 6.73 11.49 -7.50
N ILE A 193 6.45 12.64 -6.90
CA ILE A 193 5.08 13.06 -6.51
C ILE A 193 4.20 13.15 -7.76
N SER A 194 4.67 13.78 -8.83
CA SER A 194 3.94 13.89 -10.10
C SER A 194 3.65 12.51 -10.70
N ALA A 195 4.65 11.62 -10.76
CA ALA A 195 4.47 10.27 -11.28
C ALA A 195 3.47 9.45 -10.46
N CYS A 196 3.51 9.55 -9.13
CA CYS A 196 2.53 8.90 -8.26
C CYS A 196 1.12 9.48 -8.47
N THR A 197 1.01 10.80 -8.59
CA THR A 197 -0.26 11.53 -8.78
C THR A 197 -0.93 11.13 -10.10
N HIS A 198 -0.19 11.16 -11.22
CA HIS A 198 -0.71 10.69 -12.51
C HIS A 198 -1.00 9.19 -12.51
N GLY A 199 -0.18 8.41 -11.80
CA GLY A 199 -0.44 6.99 -11.61
C GLY A 199 -1.75 6.71 -10.88
N ILE A 200 -2.06 7.49 -9.84
CA ILE A 200 -3.33 7.44 -9.12
C ILE A 200 -4.46 7.81 -10.06
N ALA A 201 -4.38 8.95 -10.76
CA ALA A 201 -5.38 9.37 -11.74
C ALA A 201 -5.68 8.25 -12.77
N LYS A 202 -4.64 7.57 -13.26
CA LYS A 202 -4.78 6.42 -14.16
C LYS A 202 -5.48 5.21 -13.53
N ILE A 203 -5.30 4.96 -12.23
CA ILE A 203 -6.04 3.88 -11.54
C ILE A 203 -7.52 4.26 -11.40
N LEU A 204 -7.81 5.49 -11.00
CA LEU A 204 -9.18 6.00 -10.87
C LEU A 204 -9.92 5.97 -12.22
N SER A 205 -9.24 6.38 -13.28
CA SER A 205 -9.83 6.45 -14.62
C SER A 205 -10.27 5.09 -15.17
N LYS A 206 -9.61 3.99 -14.76
CA LYS A 206 -10.05 2.61 -15.13
C LYS A 206 -11.46 2.29 -14.67
N MET A 207 -11.93 2.95 -13.62
CA MET A 207 -13.27 2.77 -13.05
C MET A 207 -14.21 3.93 -13.40
N GLY A 208 -13.77 4.85 -14.28
CA GLY A 208 -14.52 6.05 -14.64
C GLY A 208 -14.64 7.06 -13.49
N ILE A 209 -13.72 7.03 -12.52
CA ILE A 209 -13.70 7.98 -11.40
C ILE A 209 -12.79 9.14 -11.76
N SER A 210 -13.32 10.34 -11.56
CA SER A 210 -12.63 11.59 -11.90
C SER A 210 -11.94 12.25 -10.71
N THR A 211 -12.37 12.00 -9.47
CA THR A 211 -11.85 12.73 -8.30
C THR A 211 -11.29 11.82 -7.21
N VAL A 212 -10.14 12.21 -6.64
CA VAL A 212 -9.52 11.51 -5.49
C VAL A 212 -10.46 11.50 -4.29
N GLN A 213 -11.22 12.58 -4.07
CA GLN A 213 -12.20 12.64 -2.99
C GLN A 213 -13.30 11.57 -3.10
N SER A 214 -13.80 11.29 -4.32
CA SER A 214 -14.80 10.23 -4.54
C SER A 214 -14.21 8.83 -4.41
N TYR A 215 -12.91 8.68 -4.73
CA TYR A 215 -12.20 7.42 -4.62
C TYR A 215 -11.87 7.05 -3.17
N ARG A 216 -11.71 8.04 -2.29
CA ARG A 216 -11.34 7.85 -0.89
C ARG A 216 -12.39 7.03 -0.15
N GLY A 217 -11.97 5.91 0.44
CA GLY A 217 -12.86 5.02 1.18
C GLY A 217 -13.84 4.23 0.31
N ALA A 218 -13.74 4.30 -1.03
CA ALA A 218 -14.65 3.60 -1.94
C ALA A 218 -14.37 2.09 -2.05
N GLN A 219 -13.23 1.61 -1.53
CA GLN A 219 -12.85 0.19 -1.49
C GLN A 219 -12.98 -0.54 -2.84
N ILE A 220 -12.45 0.05 -3.91
CA ILE A 220 -12.55 -0.51 -5.27
C ILE A 220 -11.46 -1.55 -5.50
N PHE A 221 -11.43 -2.54 -4.63
CA PHE A 221 -10.46 -3.61 -4.57
C PHE A 221 -11.15 -4.93 -4.23
N GLU A 222 -10.46 -6.01 -4.56
CA GLU A 222 -10.84 -7.36 -4.15
C GLU A 222 -9.65 -7.97 -3.41
N ALA A 223 -9.90 -8.53 -2.24
CA ALA A 223 -8.91 -9.26 -1.47
C ALA A 223 -8.87 -10.71 -1.96
N ILE A 224 -7.66 -11.25 -2.11
CA ILE A 224 -7.43 -12.65 -2.46
C ILE A 224 -6.42 -13.20 -1.47
N GLY A 225 -6.79 -14.26 -0.75
CA GLY A 225 -5.88 -14.91 0.20
C GLY A 225 -5.75 -14.18 1.53
N ILE A 226 -6.74 -13.35 1.91
CA ILE A 226 -6.84 -12.71 3.23
C ILE A 226 -8.08 -13.28 3.91
N SER A 227 -7.94 -13.70 5.17
CA SER A 227 -9.05 -14.27 5.93
C SER A 227 -10.21 -13.30 6.12
N SER A 228 -11.43 -13.82 6.09
CA SER A 228 -12.64 -13.02 6.31
C SER A 228 -12.62 -12.33 7.68
N ALA A 229 -12.01 -12.93 8.71
CA ALA A 229 -11.86 -12.31 10.03
C ALA A 229 -11.07 -10.99 9.97
N VAL A 230 -9.98 -10.93 9.19
CA VAL A 230 -9.21 -9.70 9.00
C VAL A 230 -10.00 -8.68 8.18
N ILE A 231 -10.72 -9.15 7.16
CA ILE A 231 -11.53 -8.28 6.30
C ILE A 231 -12.69 -7.64 7.06
N GLU A 232 -13.45 -8.43 7.82
CA GLU A 232 -14.59 -7.94 8.61
C GLU A 232 -14.17 -6.88 9.62
N GLU A 233 -13.00 -7.06 10.25
CA GLU A 233 -12.53 -6.14 11.28
C GLU A 233 -11.91 -4.87 10.70
N TYR A 234 -10.98 -4.99 9.74
CA TYR A 234 -10.11 -3.89 9.29
C TYR A 234 -10.38 -3.37 7.88
N PHE A 235 -11.10 -4.12 7.04
CA PHE A 235 -11.38 -3.78 5.63
C PHE A 235 -12.86 -4.00 5.30
N THR A 236 -13.75 -3.70 6.26
CA THR A 236 -15.17 -4.11 6.24
C THR A 236 -15.84 -3.71 4.92
N GLY A 237 -16.45 -4.68 4.24
CA GLY A 237 -17.13 -4.47 2.94
C GLY A 237 -16.32 -4.91 1.71
N THR A 238 -15.03 -5.21 1.89
CA THR A 238 -14.18 -5.71 0.80
C THR A 238 -14.52 -7.16 0.45
N PRO A 239 -14.74 -7.50 -0.83
CA PRO A 239 -14.91 -8.90 -1.23
C PRO A 239 -13.62 -9.71 -0.99
N SER A 240 -13.72 -10.82 -0.27
CA SER A 240 -12.66 -11.84 -0.17
C SER A 240 -13.26 -13.21 -0.47
N ARG A 241 -13.12 -13.66 -1.72
CA ARG A 241 -13.72 -14.94 -2.18
C ARG A 241 -12.88 -16.17 -1.84
N LEU A 242 -11.62 -15.94 -1.52
CA LEU A 242 -10.66 -16.96 -1.16
C LEU A 242 -10.04 -16.59 0.17
N GLU A 243 -10.38 -17.36 1.21
CA GLU A 243 -9.78 -17.27 2.54
C GLU A 243 -8.25 -17.40 2.46
N GLY A 244 -7.56 -16.90 3.49
CA GLY A 244 -6.12 -17.07 3.59
C GLY A 244 -5.59 -16.52 4.90
N ILE A 245 -4.61 -15.63 4.81
CA ILE A 245 -3.79 -15.22 5.95
C ILE A 245 -4.59 -14.45 7.01
N GLY A 246 -4.26 -14.70 8.27
CA GLY A 246 -4.71 -13.93 9.43
C GLY A 246 -3.65 -12.95 9.92
N LEU A 247 -3.88 -12.35 11.09
CA LEU A 247 -2.92 -11.44 11.71
C LEU A 247 -1.60 -12.15 12.09
N ASP A 248 -1.64 -13.43 12.44
CA ASP A 248 -0.45 -14.21 12.80
C ASP A 248 0.48 -14.39 11.60
N GLU A 249 -0.06 -14.76 10.44
CA GLU A 249 0.73 -14.86 9.20
C GLU A 249 1.23 -13.50 8.73
N ILE A 250 0.41 -12.44 8.82
CA ILE A 250 0.84 -11.08 8.49
C ILE A 250 2.01 -10.64 9.37
N ALA A 251 1.91 -10.85 10.69
CA ALA A 251 2.99 -10.54 11.62
C ALA A 251 4.24 -11.39 11.35
N LYS A 252 4.07 -12.66 10.99
CA LYS A 252 5.18 -13.53 10.59
C LYS A 252 5.89 -13.02 9.35
N GLU A 253 5.17 -12.56 8.33
CA GLU A 253 5.80 -11.97 7.14
C GLU A 253 6.54 -10.67 7.46
N VAL A 254 6.01 -9.85 8.37
CA VAL A 254 6.72 -8.67 8.87
C VAL A 254 8.01 -9.09 9.57
N ALA A 255 7.97 -10.09 10.46
CA ALA A 255 9.15 -10.62 11.14
C ALA A 255 10.19 -11.16 10.16
N MET A 256 9.79 -11.88 9.11
CA MET A 256 10.68 -12.41 8.08
C MET A 256 11.48 -11.32 7.34
N ARG A 257 10.93 -10.11 7.20
CA ARG A 257 11.61 -8.94 6.62
C ARG A 257 12.42 -8.18 7.67
N HIS A 258 11.94 -8.14 8.91
CA HIS A 258 12.55 -7.41 10.02
C HIS A 258 13.83 -8.07 10.53
N GLU A 259 13.81 -9.39 10.76
CA GLU A 259 14.94 -10.15 11.30
C GLU A 259 16.27 -9.94 10.54
N PRO A 260 16.34 -10.13 9.20
CA PRO A 260 17.59 -9.97 8.47
C PRO A 260 18.10 -8.53 8.43
N ALA A 261 17.21 -7.53 8.54
CA ALA A 261 17.57 -6.11 8.54
C ALA A 261 18.28 -5.68 9.85
N PHE A 262 18.05 -6.39 10.95
CA PHE A 262 18.69 -6.12 12.26
C PHE A 262 19.72 -7.18 12.68
N ALA A 263 20.08 -8.11 11.79
CA ALA A 263 21.10 -9.11 12.06
C ALA A 263 22.51 -8.50 12.06
N GLU A 264 23.28 -8.73 13.11
CA GLU A 264 24.62 -8.14 13.33
C GLU A 264 25.68 -8.51 12.26
N GLN A 265 25.40 -9.50 11.41
CA GLN A 265 26.33 -10.00 10.39
C GLN A 265 26.08 -9.46 8.96
N ASN A 266 25.02 -8.69 8.73
CA ASN A 266 24.71 -8.12 7.40
C ASN A 266 25.32 -6.72 7.21
N ILE A 267 26.65 -6.64 7.25
CA ILE A 267 27.40 -5.39 7.03
C ILE A 267 27.76 -5.23 5.54
N ASP A 268 26.80 -5.46 4.65
CA ASP A 268 26.80 -4.78 3.37
C ASP A 268 25.42 -4.13 3.16
N PRO A 269 25.28 -2.84 3.53
CA PRO A 269 24.07 -2.05 3.32
C PRO A 269 23.63 -1.99 1.84
N PHE A 270 24.48 -2.39 0.91
CA PHE A 270 24.22 -2.42 -0.54
C PHE A 270 23.95 -3.83 -1.08
N SER A 271 23.97 -4.87 -0.24
CA SER A 271 23.66 -6.25 -0.64
C SER A 271 22.15 -6.56 -0.66
N TYR A 272 21.33 -5.59 -1.08
CA TYR A 272 19.93 -5.87 -1.35
C TYR A 272 19.84 -7.01 -2.35
N GLU A 273 18.98 -7.99 -2.07
CA GLU A 273 18.66 -8.98 -3.08
C GLU A 273 18.21 -8.23 -4.33
N SER A 274 18.81 -8.59 -5.47
CA SER A 274 18.51 -8.02 -6.78
C SER A 274 17.02 -8.01 -7.16
N GLY A 275 16.18 -8.73 -6.41
CA GLY A 275 14.78 -8.98 -6.66
C GLY A 275 14.58 -9.89 -7.87
N SER A 276 13.45 -10.59 -7.90
CA SER A 276 13.04 -11.34 -9.09
C SER A 276 11.55 -11.19 -9.38
N HIS A 277 10.82 -10.27 -8.73
CA HIS A 277 9.37 -10.15 -8.90
C HIS A 277 8.95 -9.83 -10.34
N TYR A 278 9.58 -8.84 -10.97
CA TYR A 278 9.21 -8.41 -12.34
C TYR A 278 9.91 -9.20 -13.45
N GLN A 279 11.07 -9.80 -13.16
CA GLN A 279 11.87 -10.51 -14.14
C GLN A 279 12.55 -11.71 -13.48
N TRP A 280 12.56 -12.84 -14.19
CA TRP A 280 13.30 -14.02 -13.76
C TRP A 280 14.80 -13.71 -13.59
N ARG A 281 15.36 -14.09 -12.43
CA ARG A 281 16.80 -14.11 -12.17
C ARG A 281 17.20 -15.45 -11.57
N ASN A 282 18.44 -15.84 -11.80
CA ASN A 282 18.98 -17.05 -11.19
C ASN A 282 19.07 -16.85 -9.66
N GLY A 283 18.58 -17.82 -8.89
CA GLY A 283 18.51 -17.75 -7.42
C GLY A 283 17.39 -16.87 -6.86
N GLY A 284 16.57 -16.24 -7.71
CA GLY A 284 15.43 -15.44 -7.28
C GLY A 284 14.13 -16.23 -7.17
N GLU A 285 13.01 -15.50 -7.13
CA GLU A 285 11.67 -16.07 -7.22
C GLU A 285 11.51 -17.01 -8.42
N GLN A 286 10.64 -18.00 -8.25
CA GLN A 286 10.37 -18.97 -9.30
C GLN A 286 9.41 -18.36 -10.33
N HIS A 287 9.79 -18.38 -11.62
CA HIS A 287 8.92 -17.94 -12.71
C HIS A 287 8.45 -19.13 -13.53
N MET A 288 7.13 -19.19 -13.78
CA MET A 288 6.54 -20.19 -14.68
C MET A 288 7.19 -20.14 -16.08
N LEU A 289 7.54 -18.93 -16.54
CA LEU A 289 8.33 -18.72 -17.74
C LEU A 289 9.78 -18.39 -17.34
N ASN A 290 10.66 -19.36 -17.55
CA ASN A 290 12.09 -19.25 -17.32
C ASN A 290 12.86 -19.75 -18.56
N PRO A 291 14.18 -19.49 -18.68
CA PRO A 291 14.93 -19.88 -19.87
C PRO A 291 14.82 -21.36 -20.24
N GLU A 292 14.81 -22.27 -19.25
CA GLU A 292 14.70 -23.70 -19.51
C GLU A 292 13.34 -24.10 -20.11
N THR A 293 12.26 -23.60 -19.51
CA THR A 293 10.89 -23.88 -19.98
C THR A 293 10.67 -23.33 -21.39
N ILE A 294 11.19 -22.14 -21.68
CA ILE A 294 11.11 -21.50 -23.01
C ILE A 294 11.86 -22.31 -24.06
N VAL A 295 13.11 -22.69 -23.80
CA VAL A 295 13.94 -23.47 -24.75
C VAL A 295 13.29 -24.82 -25.05
N LYS A 296 12.80 -25.54 -24.02
CA LYS A 296 12.14 -26.84 -24.19
C LYS A 296 10.87 -26.72 -25.05
N LEU A 297 10.05 -25.69 -24.83
CA LEU A 297 8.84 -25.46 -25.62
C LEU A 297 9.18 -25.10 -27.08
N GLN A 298 10.15 -24.21 -27.28
CA GLN A 298 10.58 -23.81 -28.63
C GLN A 298 11.13 -25.00 -29.42
N GLN A 299 11.96 -25.84 -28.79
CA GLN A 299 12.50 -27.03 -29.45
C GLN A 299 11.40 -28.04 -29.79
N ALA A 300 10.50 -28.34 -28.84
CA ALA A 300 9.38 -29.25 -29.07
C ALA A 300 8.52 -28.83 -30.26
N CYS A 301 8.20 -27.54 -30.37
CA CYS A 301 7.41 -27.00 -31.48
C CYS A 301 8.17 -27.03 -32.83
N LYS A 302 9.48 -26.74 -32.82
CA LYS A 302 10.30 -26.74 -34.05
C LYS A 302 10.53 -28.14 -34.61
N THR A 303 10.75 -29.12 -33.76
CA THR A 303 11.08 -30.50 -34.18
C THR A 303 9.86 -31.42 -34.25
N GLY A 304 8.71 -30.99 -33.74
CA GLY A 304 7.53 -31.86 -33.59
C GLY A 304 7.71 -32.94 -32.52
N ASP A 305 8.67 -32.78 -31.61
CA ASP A 305 8.99 -33.80 -30.60
C ASP A 305 8.03 -33.74 -29.40
N TYR A 306 7.08 -34.68 -29.37
CA TYR A 306 6.14 -34.84 -28.27
C TYR A 306 6.80 -35.19 -26.93
N LYS A 307 7.95 -35.88 -26.94
CA LYS A 307 8.68 -36.22 -25.70
C LYS A 307 9.23 -34.95 -25.05
N LEU A 308 9.78 -34.03 -25.84
CA LEU A 308 10.22 -32.72 -25.35
C LEU A 308 9.04 -31.91 -24.80
N PHE A 309 7.88 -31.93 -25.46
CA PHE A 309 6.66 -31.30 -24.94
C PHE A 309 6.20 -31.91 -23.60
N LYS A 310 6.31 -33.23 -23.44
CA LYS A 310 6.02 -33.92 -22.17
C LYS A 310 7.02 -33.54 -21.07
N ALA A 311 8.30 -33.37 -21.40
CA ALA A 311 9.30 -32.90 -20.45
C ALA A 311 9.03 -31.47 -19.98
N PHE A 312 8.70 -30.57 -20.91
CA PHE A 312 8.25 -29.20 -20.63
C PHE A 312 7.01 -29.18 -19.72
N SER A 313 5.95 -29.90 -20.09
CA SER A 313 4.71 -29.92 -19.30
C SER A 313 4.88 -30.59 -17.94
N LYS A 314 5.77 -31.58 -17.82
CA LYS A 314 6.12 -32.19 -16.52
C LYS A 314 6.85 -31.20 -15.61
N GLN A 315 7.76 -30.39 -16.16
CA GLN A 315 8.45 -29.34 -15.39
C GLN A 315 7.45 -28.32 -14.84
N LEU A 316 6.52 -27.83 -15.66
CA LEU A 316 5.46 -26.89 -15.23
C LEU A 316 4.46 -27.48 -14.23
N ARG A 317 4.27 -28.81 -14.23
CA ARG A 317 3.43 -29.54 -13.26
C ARG A 317 4.20 -30.01 -12.02
N GLY A 318 5.53 -29.81 -12.00
CA GLY A 318 6.36 -30.23 -10.88
C GLY A 318 6.04 -29.44 -9.61
N SER A 319 6.45 -29.98 -8.46
CA SER A 319 6.26 -29.36 -7.14
C SER A 319 6.80 -27.93 -7.05
N ALA A 320 7.84 -27.59 -7.83
CA ALA A 320 8.42 -26.25 -7.91
C ALA A 320 7.43 -25.16 -8.36
N PHE A 321 6.38 -25.51 -9.12
CA PHE A 321 5.35 -24.57 -9.63
C PHE A 321 3.96 -24.88 -9.06
N ALA A 322 3.84 -25.89 -8.19
CA ALA A 322 2.58 -26.36 -7.65
C ALA A 322 1.87 -25.32 -6.75
N ASN A 323 2.57 -24.31 -6.27
CA ASN A 323 2.02 -23.29 -5.37
C ASN A 323 1.88 -21.89 -6.00
N GLN A 324 2.07 -21.75 -7.32
CA GLN A 324 2.05 -20.43 -7.98
C GLN A 324 0.67 -19.98 -8.47
N ASN A 325 -0.24 -20.92 -8.73
CA ASN A 325 -1.55 -20.63 -9.33
C ASN A 325 -2.64 -21.40 -8.57
N LEU A 326 -3.84 -20.81 -8.45
CA LEU A 326 -4.98 -21.47 -7.79
C LEU A 326 -5.33 -22.82 -8.40
N ARG A 327 -5.23 -22.95 -9.73
CA ARG A 327 -5.48 -24.22 -10.44
C ARG A 327 -4.54 -25.36 -9.99
N SER A 328 -3.36 -25.02 -9.47
CA SER A 328 -2.39 -26.01 -9.02
C SER A 328 -2.76 -26.64 -7.67
N MET A 329 -3.70 -26.02 -6.93
CA MET A 329 -4.28 -26.59 -5.71
C MET A 329 -5.40 -27.60 -6.00
N LEU A 330 -5.82 -27.74 -7.26
CA LEU A 330 -6.86 -28.67 -7.68
C LEU A 330 -6.23 -30.00 -8.12
N THR A 331 -6.91 -31.10 -7.81
CA THR A 331 -6.54 -32.44 -8.30
C THR A 331 -7.67 -33.02 -9.14
N PHE A 332 -7.33 -33.89 -10.09
CA PHE A 332 -8.32 -34.62 -10.89
C PHE A 332 -8.73 -35.88 -10.15
N THR A 333 -10.02 -35.99 -9.84
CA THR A 333 -10.62 -37.25 -9.39
C THR A 333 -11.16 -37.99 -10.62
N PRO A 334 -10.77 -39.26 -10.85
CA PRO A 334 -11.23 -40.06 -11.99
C PRO A 334 -12.74 -40.24 -12.09
#